data_AF-A0A1H9YB00-F1
#
_entry.id   AF-A0A1H9YB00-F1
#
_cell.length_a   1.000
_cell.length_b   1.000
_cell.length_c   1.000
_cell.angle_alpha   90.00
_cell.angle_beta   90.00
_cell.angle_gamma   90.00
#
_symmetry.space_group_name_H-M   'P 1'
#
loop_
_entity.id
_entity.type
_entity.pdbx_description
1 polymer ?
#
loop_
_entity_poly.entity_id
_entity_poly.type
_entity_poly.pdbx_seq_one_letter_code
_entity_poly.pdbx_strand_id
1 'polypeptide(L)'
;MNTWYSKSLGEGTVVYSRLRALNELRHQMCPDAPCPYSLYMDAVSAETIVLFDPRQIVLASAFGAMPCGQPNINGVRLIDLEYRPLPVSAQSSQMFSSPRIRTEPRLYA
;
A
#
# COMPACT_ATOMS: atom_id res chain seq x y z
N MET A 1 -9.71 -19.72 -0.28
CA MET A 1 -8.63 -19.51 -1.28
C MET A 1 -7.53 -18.72 -0.59
N ASN A 2 -6.32 -19.28 -0.51
CA ASN A 2 -5.16 -18.64 0.15
C ASN A 2 -4.32 -17.88 -0.89
N THR A 3 -4.97 -17.09 -1.73
CA THR A 3 -4.29 -16.35 -2.80
C THR A 3 -3.68 -15.07 -2.22
N TRP A 4 -2.37 -14.92 -2.38
CA TRP A 4 -1.67 -13.70 -2.01
C TRP A 4 -1.81 -12.67 -3.13
N TYR A 5 -1.53 -11.41 -2.82
CA TYR A 5 -1.49 -10.37 -3.83
C TYR A 5 -0.21 -9.56 -3.69
N SER A 6 0.35 -9.16 -4.82
CA SER A 6 1.60 -8.39 -4.87
C SER A 6 1.53 -7.23 -5.85
N LYS A 7 2.26 -6.16 -5.56
CA LYS A 7 2.48 -5.05 -6.50
C LYS A 7 3.85 -4.43 -6.32
N SER A 8 4.53 -4.10 -7.42
CA SER A 8 5.75 -3.28 -7.38
C SER A 8 5.41 -1.82 -7.06
N LEU A 9 6.06 -1.27 -6.05
CA LEU A 9 6.13 0.15 -5.75
C LEU A 9 7.28 0.84 -6.53
N GLY A 10 8.08 0.07 -7.27
CA GLY A 10 9.23 0.56 -8.03
C GLY A 10 10.45 0.81 -7.17
N GLU A 11 11.29 1.74 -7.60
CA GLU A 11 12.59 2.03 -7.01
C GLU A 11 12.70 3.49 -6.54
N GLY A 12 13.60 3.73 -5.59
CA GLY A 12 13.99 5.07 -5.14
C GLY A 12 12.82 5.91 -4.61
N THR A 13 12.74 7.15 -5.05
CA THR A 13 11.80 8.14 -4.48
C THR A 13 10.33 7.87 -4.85
N VAL A 14 10.07 7.13 -5.92
CA VAL A 14 8.71 6.76 -6.36
C VAL A 14 8.02 5.85 -5.34
N VAL A 15 8.80 5.08 -4.56
CA VAL A 15 8.27 4.21 -3.52
C VAL A 15 7.46 5.00 -2.49
N TYR A 16 7.95 6.17 -2.07
CA TYR A 16 7.28 6.99 -1.06
C TYR A 16 5.92 7.52 -1.52
N SER A 17 5.81 7.96 -2.79
CA SER A 17 4.54 8.48 -3.31
C SER A 17 3.49 7.37 -3.45
N ARG A 18 3.91 6.18 -3.92
CA ARG A 18 3.01 5.02 -4.02
C ARG A 18 2.64 4.45 -2.64
N LEU A 19 3.57 4.42 -1.70
CA LEU A 19 3.32 4.01 -0.32
C LEU A 19 2.36 4.98 0.39
N ARG A 20 2.46 6.28 0.11
CA ARG A 20 1.50 7.28 0.58
C ARG A 20 0.10 7.00 0.03
N ALA A 21 -0.03 6.78 -1.27
CA ALA A 21 -1.33 6.45 -1.88
C ALA A 21 -1.94 5.15 -1.31
N LEU A 22 -1.10 4.14 -1.04
CA LEU A 22 -1.55 2.92 -0.37
C LEU A 22 -2.03 3.18 1.06
N ASN A 23 -1.29 3.99 1.83
CA ASN A 23 -1.70 4.39 3.17
C ASN A 23 -3.03 5.16 3.15
N GLU A 24 -3.21 6.09 2.21
CA GLU A 24 -4.48 6.81 2.00
C GLU A 24 -5.64 5.84 1.75
N LEU A 25 -5.46 4.88 0.83
CA LEU A 25 -6.47 3.86 0.53
C LEU A 25 -6.78 2.96 1.73
N ARG A 26 -5.77 2.57 2.50
CA ARG A 26 -5.96 1.78 3.72
C ARG A 26 -6.89 2.48 4.70
N HIS A 27 -6.72 3.78 4.93
CA HIS A 27 -7.56 4.54 5.86
C HIS A 27 -9.03 4.55 5.45
N GLN A 28 -9.31 4.49 4.16
CA GLN A 28 -10.66 4.48 3.62
C GLN A 28 -11.29 3.07 3.60
N MET A 29 -10.49 2.04 3.31
CA MET A 29 -11.00 0.69 3.04
C MET A 29 -10.88 -0.27 4.22
N CYS A 30 -9.82 -0.18 5.02
CA CYS A 30 -9.50 -1.15 6.07
C CYS A 30 -8.85 -0.47 7.30
N PRO A 31 -9.56 0.45 7.98
CA PRO A 31 -8.99 1.21 9.10
C PRO A 31 -8.59 0.33 10.28
N ASP A 32 -9.34 -0.73 10.55
CA ASP A 32 -9.15 -1.60 11.72
C ASP A 32 -8.11 -2.71 11.52
N ALA A 33 -7.58 -2.86 10.29
CA ALA A 33 -6.57 -3.87 10.01
C ALA A 33 -5.20 -3.41 10.56
N PRO A 34 -4.60 -4.14 11.53
CA PRO A 34 -3.36 -3.70 12.17
C PRO A 34 -2.16 -3.76 11.22
N CYS A 35 -2.10 -4.77 10.35
CA CYS A 35 -1.03 -4.96 9.36
C CYS A 35 -1.63 -5.51 8.05
N PRO A 36 -2.26 -4.66 7.23
CA PRO A 36 -2.96 -5.12 6.03
C PRO A 36 -2.03 -5.43 4.85
N TYR A 37 -0.76 -5.04 4.95
CA TYR A 37 0.27 -5.35 3.96
C TYR A 37 1.66 -5.31 4.60
N SER A 38 2.64 -5.86 3.90
CA SER A 38 4.06 -5.84 4.28
C SER A 38 4.90 -5.42 3.08
N LEU A 39 6.04 -4.76 3.33
CA LEU A 39 6.94 -4.30 2.28
C LEU A 39 8.19 -5.16 2.25
N TYR A 40 8.61 -5.50 1.04
CA TYR A 40 9.81 -6.28 0.77
C TYR A 40 10.62 -5.59 -0.30
N MET A 41 11.92 -5.85 -0.32
CA MET A 41 12.79 -5.51 -1.44
C MET A 41 13.14 -6.79 -2.19
N ASP A 42 12.95 -6.82 -3.51
CA ASP A 42 13.53 -7.86 -4.34
C ASP A 42 15.01 -7.53 -4.55
N ALA A 43 15.91 -8.36 -4.03
CA ALA A 43 17.35 -8.16 -4.10
C ALA A 43 17.89 -8.27 -5.54
N VAL A 44 17.16 -8.90 -6.46
CA VAL A 44 17.57 -9.07 -7.86
C VAL A 44 17.22 -7.84 -8.69
N SER A 45 15.99 -7.33 -8.56
CA SER A 45 15.54 -6.16 -9.32
C SER A 45 15.72 -4.83 -8.58
N ALA A 46 16.07 -4.85 -7.29
CA ALA A 46 16.08 -3.71 -6.40
C ALA A 46 14.71 -3.01 -6.23
N GLU A 47 13.63 -3.64 -6.69
CA GLU A 47 12.28 -3.08 -6.55
C GLU A 47 11.73 -3.28 -5.13
N THR A 48 11.00 -2.28 -4.66
CA THR A 48 10.16 -2.44 -3.47
C THR A 48 8.84 -3.05 -3.87
N ILE A 49 8.48 -4.16 -3.24
CA ILE A 49 7.24 -4.91 -3.48
C ILE A 49 6.38 -4.81 -2.24
N VAL A 50 5.09 -4.50 -2.44
CA VAL A 50 4.08 -4.67 -1.39
C VAL A 50 3.40 -6.03 -1.55
N LEU A 51 3.24 -6.72 -0.43
CA LEU A 51 2.54 -8.01 -0.32
C LEU A 51 1.33 -7.89 0.59
N PHE A 52 0.21 -8.49 0.16
CA PHE A 52 -1.06 -8.51 0.87
C PHE A 52 -1.44 -9.94 1.22
N ASP A 53 -1.84 -10.14 2.48
CA ASP A 53 -2.41 -11.39 2.98
C ASP A 53 -3.74 -11.70 2.27
N PRO A 54 -4.12 -12.99 2.08
CA PRO A 54 -5.40 -13.36 1.46
C PRO A 54 -6.65 -12.71 2.08
N ARG A 55 -6.61 -12.31 3.36
CA ARG A 55 -7.70 -11.60 4.03
C ARG A 55 -7.86 -10.14 3.56
N GLN A 56 -6.89 -9.59 2.85
CA GLN A 56 -6.81 -8.18 2.46
C GLN A 56 -7.10 -7.97 0.97
N ILE A 57 -7.89 -8.87 0.36
CA ILE A 57 -8.27 -8.83 -1.05
C ILE A 57 -8.88 -7.50 -1.48
N VAL A 58 -9.70 -6.87 -0.62
CA VAL A 58 -10.38 -5.60 -0.94
C VAL A 58 -9.35 -4.48 -1.11
N LEU A 59 -8.42 -4.33 -0.15
CA LEU A 59 -7.35 -3.34 -0.23
C LEU A 59 -6.40 -3.64 -1.39
N ALA A 60 -6.00 -4.90 -1.56
CA ALA A 60 -5.11 -5.33 -2.63
C ALA A 60 -5.70 -5.00 -4.01
N SER A 61 -6.98 -5.32 -4.22
CA SER A 61 -7.69 -5.05 -5.48
C SER A 61 -7.86 -3.56 -5.73
N ALA A 62 -8.23 -2.79 -4.70
CA ALA A 62 -8.35 -1.33 -4.81
C ALA A 62 -7.00 -0.65 -5.14
N PHE A 63 -5.90 -1.20 -4.61
CA PHE A 63 -4.55 -0.74 -4.95
C PHE A 63 -4.06 -1.26 -6.31
N GLY A 64 -4.82 -2.14 -6.97
CA GLY A 64 -4.48 -2.76 -8.25
C GLY A 64 -3.30 -3.73 -8.15
N ALA A 65 -3.21 -4.49 -7.05
CA ALA A 65 -2.28 -5.60 -6.89
C ALA A 65 -2.78 -6.84 -7.62
N MET A 66 -1.86 -7.65 -8.12
CA MET A 66 -2.17 -8.85 -8.89
C MET A 66 -2.11 -10.09 -7.99
N PRO A 67 -2.98 -11.10 -8.23
CA PRO A 67 -2.88 -12.39 -7.57
C PRO A 67 -1.50 -13.02 -7.78
N CYS A 68 -0.93 -13.59 -6.72
CA CYS A 68 0.32 -14.32 -6.76
C CYS A 68 0.27 -15.54 -5.81
N GLY A 69 1.25 -16.43 -5.98
CA GLY A 69 1.47 -17.53 -5.03
C GLY A 69 1.98 -16.99 -3.69
N GLN A 70 1.96 -17.84 -2.66
CA GLN A 70 2.57 -17.48 -1.38
C GLN A 70 4.04 -17.08 -1.60
N PRO A 71 4.44 -15.86 -1.20
CA PRO A 71 5.79 -15.38 -1.43
C PRO A 71 6.79 -16.24 -0.63
N ASN A 72 7.85 -16.70 -1.29
CA ASN A 72 8.94 -17.41 -0.64
C ASN A 72 9.88 -16.38 0.03
N ILE A 73 9.56 -16.01 1.26
CA ILE A 73 10.35 -15.09 2.08
C ILE A 73 11.53 -15.88 2.67
N ASN A 74 12.62 -15.95 1.90
CA ASN A 74 13.82 -16.70 2.29
C ASN A 74 14.95 -15.80 2.81
N GLY A 75 14.73 -14.49 2.91
CA GLY A 75 15.73 -13.49 3.36
C GLY A 75 16.88 -13.25 2.37
N VAL A 76 16.91 -13.96 1.24
CA VAL A 76 17.96 -13.83 0.21
C VAL A 76 17.44 -13.09 -1.01
N ARG A 77 16.23 -13.41 -1.47
CA ARG A 77 15.62 -12.79 -2.64
C ARG A 77 14.60 -11.71 -2.28
N LEU A 78 13.70 -12.04 -1.36
CA LEU A 78 12.74 -11.08 -0.81
C LEU A 78 13.19 -10.72 0.61
N ILE A 79 13.70 -9.51 0.76
CA ILE A 79 14.17 -8.97 2.04
C ILE A 79 13.00 -8.22 2.69
N ASP A 80 12.59 -8.61 3.90
CA ASP A 80 11.57 -7.86 4.65
C ASP A 80 12.17 -6.50 5.04
N LEU A 81 11.46 -5.42 4.69
CA LEU A 81 11.88 -4.07 5.06
C LEU A 81 11.46 -3.71 6.49
N GLU A 82 10.82 -4.64 7.19
CA GLU A 82 10.28 -4.51 8.56
C GLU A 82 9.31 -3.33 8.72
N TYR A 83 8.83 -2.79 7.59
CA TYR A 83 7.84 -1.75 7.59
C TYR A 83 6.51 -2.33 8.06
N ARG A 84 5.99 -1.76 9.15
CA ARG A 84 4.66 -2.06 9.69
C ARG A 84 3.88 -0.75 9.72
N PRO A 85 2.83 -0.59 8.90
CA PRO A 85 2.12 0.67 8.85
C PRO A 85 1.37 0.89 10.17
N LEU A 86 1.51 2.08 10.75
CA LEU A 86 0.95 2.43 12.06
C LEU A 86 -0.57 2.21 12.09
N PRO A 87 -1.17 1.86 13.25
CA PRO A 87 -2.61 1.80 13.39
C PRO A 87 -3.27 3.10 12.95
N VAL A 88 -4.44 2.99 12.31
CA VAL A 88 -5.22 4.17 11.95
C VAL A 88 -5.74 4.82 13.23
N SER A 89 -5.30 6.04 13.52
CA SER A 89 -5.79 6.83 14.64
C SER A 89 -6.83 7.84 14.16
N ALA A 90 -7.64 8.39 15.07
CA ALA A 90 -8.57 9.47 14.72
C ALA A 90 -7.85 10.67 14.06
N GLN A 91 -6.61 10.95 14.47
CA GLN A 91 -5.78 12.01 13.88
C GLN A 91 -5.31 11.66 12.47
N SER A 92 -4.81 10.44 12.24
CA SER A 92 -4.37 10.02 10.90
C SER A 92 -5.55 9.94 9.93
N SER A 93 -6.72 9.47 10.40
CA SER A 93 -7.96 9.53 9.64
C SER A 93 -8.29 10.94 9.19
N GLN A 94 -8.22 11.95 10.05
CA GLN A 94 -8.46 13.36 9.66
C GLN A 94 -7.48 13.87 8.59
N MET A 95 -6.19 13.51 8.70
CA MET A 95 -5.17 13.87 7.70
C MET A 95 -5.49 13.28 6.32
N PHE A 96 -5.97 12.03 6.27
CA PHE A 96 -6.29 11.34 5.02
C PHE A 96 -7.74 11.53 4.54
N SER A 97 -8.61 12.14 5.36
CA SER A 97 -10.02 12.45 5.04
C SER A 97 -10.22 13.85 4.46
N SER A 98 -9.19 14.69 4.45
CA SER A 98 -9.33 16.08 4.00
C SER A 98 -9.82 16.12 2.54
N PRO A 99 -10.96 16.78 2.24
CA PRO A 99 -11.48 16.83 0.88
C PRO A 99 -10.45 17.51 -0.01
N ARG A 100 -10.19 16.94 -1.20
CA ARG A 100 -9.53 17.67 -2.28
C ARG A 100 -10.30 18.98 -2.45
N ILE A 101 -9.69 20.11 -2.09
CA ILE A 101 -10.21 21.42 -2.47
C ILE A 101 -10.25 21.38 -3.99
N ARG A 102 -11.45 21.13 -4.53
CA ARG A 102 -11.72 21.17 -5.94
C ARG A 102 -11.68 22.65 -6.27
N THR A 103 -10.51 23.14 -6.69
CA THR A 103 -10.38 24.48 -7.23
C THR A 103 -11.14 24.47 -8.55
N GLU A 104 -12.43 24.77 -8.50
CA GLU A 104 -13.19 25.05 -9.71
C GLU A 104 -12.57 26.30 -10.35
N PRO A 105 -12.24 26.27 -11.66
CA PRO A 105 -11.79 27.46 -12.33
C PRO A 105 -12.97 28.44 -12.37
N ARG A 106 -12.85 29.54 -11.61
CA ARG A 106 -13.74 30.68 -11.76
C ARG A 106 -13.53 31.25 -13.16
N LEU A 107 -14.41 30.87 -14.09
CA LEU A 107 -14.68 31.62 -15.29
C LEU A 107 -15.28 32.96 -14.85
N TYR A 108 -14.46 34.00 -14.84
CA TYR A 108 -14.96 35.37 -14.81
C TYR A 108 -15.58 35.67 -16.17
N ALA A 109 -16.89 35.95 -16.16
CA ALA A 109 -17.61 36.58 -17.26
C ALA A 109 -17.37 38.09 -17.27
#